data_AF-A0A8C2JHN5-F1
#
_entry.id   AF-A0A8C2JHN5-F1
#
_cell.length_a   1.000
_cell.length_b   1.000
_cell.length_c   1.000
_cell.angle_alpha   90.00
_cell.angle_beta   90.00
_cell.angle_gamma   90.00
#
_symmetry.space_group_name_H-M   'P 1'
#
loop_
_entity.id
_entity.type
_entity.pdbx_description
1 polymer ?
#
loop_
_entity_poly.entity_id
_entity_poly.type
_entity_poly.pdbx_seq_one_letter_code
_entity_poly.pdbx_strand_id
1 'polypeptide(L)'
;PSTGIFTCQVPGLYFFSFHMHVNGANALVALYKNTDPVLFSYDEYNKGFLDQMSGSAVLMLDSHDTVYIQAPDDQSNGIYADDNVHCSFSGFLIAST
;
A
#
# COMPACT_ATOMS: atom_id res chain seq x y z
N PRO A 1 7.36 11.71 -8.32
CA PRO A 1 6.63 11.45 -7.06
C PRO A 1 7.58 11.62 -5.86
N SER A 2 7.48 12.75 -5.14
CA SER A 2 8.39 13.07 -4.02
C SER A 2 7.88 12.59 -2.66
N THR A 3 6.57 12.39 -2.49
CA THR A 3 5.95 12.09 -1.18
C THR A 3 5.43 10.66 -1.04
N GLY A 4 5.20 9.94 -2.15
CA GLY A 4 4.53 8.62 -2.12
C GLY A 4 3.02 8.68 -1.83
N ILE A 5 2.43 9.88 -1.82
CA ILE A 5 1.02 10.10 -1.46
C ILE A 5 0.21 10.44 -2.71
N PHE A 6 -0.90 9.72 -2.91
CA PHE A 6 -1.96 10.12 -3.84
C PHE A 6 -2.85 11.17 -3.17
N THR A 7 -3.20 12.25 -3.88
CA THR A 7 -4.14 13.27 -3.41
C THR A 7 -5.29 13.39 -4.40
N CYS A 8 -6.50 13.11 -3.93
CA CYS A 8 -7.72 13.11 -4.73
C CYS A 8 -8.00 14.50 -5.32
N GLN A 9 -8.15 14.56 -6.65
CA GLN A 9 -8.54 15.78 -7.37
C GLN A 9 -10.01 15.73 -7.84
N VAL A 10 -10.56 14.54 -8.04
CA VAL A 10 -11.93 14.32 -8.54
C VAL A 10 -12.67 13.45 -7.52
N PRO A 11 -13.68 13.97 -6.82
CA PRO A 11 -14.47 13.17 -5.90
C PRO A 11 -15.08 11.94 -6.58
N GLY A 12 -15.07 10.80 -5.89
CA GLY A 12 -15.65 9.59 -6.42
C GLY A 12 -15.18 8.29 -5.76
N LEU A 13 -15.55 7.18 -6.39
CA LEU A 13 -15.20 5.83 -5.97
C LEU A 13 -13.89 5.40 -6.65
N TYR A 14 -12.88 5.04 -5.87
CA TYR A 14 -11.55 4.64 -6.35
C TYR A 14 -11.21 3.20 -5.96
N PHE A 15 -10.50 2.50 -6.84
CA PHE A 15 -9.82 1.24 -6.51
C PHE A 15 -8.35 1.51 -6.24
N PHE A 16 -7.80 0.91 -5.19
CA PHE A 16 -6.36 0.87 -4.92
C PHE A 16 -5.91 -0.56 -4.69
N SER A 17 -4.72 -0.90 -5.18
CA SER A 17 -4.05 -2.17 -4.90
C SER A 17 -2.55 -1.99 -4.72
N PHE A 18 -1.95 -2.89 -3.93
CA PHE A 18 -0.52 -3.00 -3.79
C PHE A 18 -0.07 -4.45 -3.85
N HIS A 19 1.16 -4.64 -4.32
CA HIS A 19 1.86 -5.93 -4.35
C HIS A 19 3.29 -5.67 -3.86
N MET A 20 3.74 -6.44 -2.87
CA MET A 20 5.03 -6.21 -2.22
C MET A 20 5.72 -7.54 -1.91
N HIS A 21 7.03 -7.57 -2.12
CA HIS A 21 7.84 -8.72 -1.72
C HIS A 21 8.32 -8.57 -0.28
N VAL A 22 8.44 -9.70 0.41
CA VAL A 22 8.83 -9.77 1.81
C VAL A 22 10.11 -10.59 1.96
N ASN A 23 11.14 -10.00 2.55
CA ASN A 23 12.43 -10.66 2.77
C ASN A 23 13.20 -10.02 3.93
N GLY A 24 14.03 -10.80 4.61
CA GLY A 24 14.95 -10.32 5.66
C GLY A 24 14.31 -10.07 7.04
N ALA A 25 13.04 -9.67 7.09
CA ALA A 25 12.24 -9.47 8.29
C ALA A 25 10.74 -9.65 8.00
N ASN A 26 9.90 -9.78 9.03
CA ASN A 26 8.46 -9.74 8.85
C ASN A 26 8.05 -8.37 8.30
N ALA A 27 6.91 -8.32 7.62
CA ALA A 27 6.41 -7.09 7.03
C ALA A 27 4.98 -6.82 7.47
N LEU A 28 4.75 -5.60 7.97
CA LEU A 28 3.43 -5.04 8.25
C LEU A 28 3.31 -3.74 7.45
N VAL A 29 2.31 -3.66 6.60
CA VAL A 29 1.96 -2.42 5.89
C VAL A 29 0.48 -2.10 6.07
N ALA A 30 0.15 -0.82 5.99
CA ALA A 30 -1.22 -0.38 5.97
C ALA A 30 -1.48 0.57 4.80
N LEU A 31 -2.65 0.41 4.18
CA LEU A 31 -3.25 1.38 3.29
C LEU A 31 -3.98 2.41 4.13
N TYR A 32 -3.56 3.67 4.02
CA TYR A 32 -4.16 4.80 4.71
C TYR A 32 -5.08 5.58 3.79
N LYS A 33 -6.22 6.03 4.34
CA LYS A 33 -6.99 7.15 3.82
C LYS A 33 -6.82 8.29 4.83
N ASN A 34 -6.19 9.39 4.41
CA ASN A 34 -5.76 10.44 5.32
C ASN A 34 -4.90 9.83 6.44
N THR A 35 -5.24 10.05 7.71
CA THR A 35 -4.52 9.47 8.85
C THR A 35 -5.06 8.11 9.27
N ASP A 36 -6.16 7.65 8.68
CA ASP A 36 -6.88 6.48 9.15
C ASP A 36 -6.49 5.24 8.35
N PRO A 37 -6.04 4.15 9.03
CA PRO A 37 -5.73 2.91 8.34
C PRO A 37 -7.02 2.23 7.88
N VAL A 38 -7.08 1.90 6.59
CA VAL A 38 -8.23 1.23 5.96
C VAL A 38 -8.02 -0.27 5.83
N LEU A 39 -6.77 -0.70 5.59
CA LEU A 39 -6.41 -2.10 5.45
C LEU A 39 -5.01 -2.32 6.01
N PHE A 40 -4.88 -3.33 6.88
CA PHE A 40 -3.58 -3.85 7.32
C PHE A 40 -3.28 -5.16 6.60
N SER A 41 -2.03 -5.34 6.18
CA SER A 41 -1.52 -6.58 5.62
C SER A 41 -0.21 -6.94 6.32
N TYR A 42 -0.16 -8.16 6.85
CA TYR A 42 0.98 -8.70 7.57
C TYR A 42 1.43 -10.00 6.90
N ASP A 43 2.74 -10.18 6.81
CA ASP A 43 3.37 -11.39 6.30
C ASP A 43 4.62 -11.74 7.12
N GLU A 44 4.77 -13.03 7.42
CA GLU A 44 5.88 -13.55 8.21
C GLU A 44 7.01 -13.98 7.29
N TYR A 45 8.19 -13.43 7.52
CA TYR A 45 9.35 -13.83 6.73
C TYR A 45 9.85 -15.21 7.16
N ASN A 46 9.73 -16.16 6.22
CA ASN A 46 10.33 -17.48 6.34
C ASN A 46 11.78 -17.44 5.86
N LYS A 47 12.73 -17.63 6.80
CA LYS A 47 14.16 -17.49 6.54
C LYS A 47 14.63 -18.24 5.29
N GLY A 48 15.17 -17.50 4.32
CA GLY A 48 15.68 -18.03 3.05
C GLY A 48 14.66 -18.10 1.92
N PHE A 49 13.41 -17.69 2.16
CA PHE A 49 12.34 -17.68 1.17
C PHE A 49 11.83 -16.26 0.97
N LEU A 50 11.76 -15.84 -0.31
CA LEU A 50 11.11 -14.61 -0.71
C LEU A 50 9.59 -14.85 -0.75
N ASP A 51 8.83 -14.05 -0.01
CA ASP A 51 7.37 -14.11 -0.04
C ASP A 51 6.75 -12.90 -0.77
N GLN A 52 5.43 -12.94 -0.95
CA GLN A 52 4.63 -11.90 -1.59
C GLN A 52 3.36 -11.63 -0.81
N MET A 53 3.17 -10.36 -0.44
CA MET A 53 1.92 -9.86 0.10
C MET A 53 1.23 -8.93 -0.89
N SER A 54 -0.10 -8.94 -0.86
CA SER A 54 -0.90 -8.00 -1.64
C SER A 54 -2.16 -7.62 -0.91
N GLY A 55 -2.70 -6.46 -1.25
CA GLY A 55 -3.96 -5.97 -0.70
C GLY A 55 -4.63 -5.02 -1.67
N SER A 56 -5.95 -4.88 -1.53
CA SER A 56 -6.72 -3.93 -2.32
C SER A 56 -7.93 -3.44 -1.55
N ALA A 57 -8.36 -2.21 -1.82
CA ALA A 57 -9.57 -1.64 -1.27
C ALA A 57 -10.28 -0.74 -2.29
N VAL A 58 -11.59 -0.64 -2.15
CA VAL A 58 -12.41 0.36 -2.86
C VAL A 58 -12.79 1.45 -1.85
N LEU A 59 -12.45 2.69 -2.17
CA LEU A 59 -12.60 3.85 -1.27
C LEU A 59 -13.44 4.93 -1.93
N MET A 60 -14.38 5.51 -1.18
CA MET A 60 -14.98 6.78 -1.54
C MET A 60 -14.04 7.90 -1.10
N LEU A 61 -13.64 8.78 -2.01
CA LEU A 61 -12.75 9.89 -1.76
C LEU A 61 -13.44 11.22 -2.08
N ASP A 62 -13.27 12.18 -1.18
CA ASP A 62 -13.58 13.58 -1.43
C ASP A 62 -12.36 14.31 -1.98
N SER A 63 -12.56 15.53 -2.49
CA SER A 63 -11.46 16.38 -2.95
C SER A 63 -10.47 16.62 -1.81
N HIS A 64 -9.18 16.48 -2.09
CA HIS A 64 -8.05 16.58 -1.14
C HIS A 64 -7.86 15.41 -0.18
N ASP A 65 -8.71 14.37 -0.20
CA ASP A 65 -8.41 13.13 0.51
C ASP A 65 -7.09 12.54 0.00
N THR A 66 -6.32 11.96 0.91
CA THR A 66 -5.02 11.36 0.61
C THR A 66 -5.05 9.84 0.76
N VAL A 67 -4.28 9.13 -0.08
CA VAL A 67 -4.15 7.68 -0.02
C VAL A 67 -2.68 7.29 -0.19
N TYR A 68 -2.17 6.44 0.69
CA TYR A 68 -0.78 5.98 0.66
C TYR A 68 -0.60 4.64 1.38
N ILE A 69 0.51 3.97 1.13
CA ILE A 69 0.95 2.81 1.89
C ILE A 69 2.08 3.22 2.83
N GLN A 70 2.06 2.72 4.06
CA GLN A 70 3.14 2.91 5.01
C GLN A 70 3.31 1.68 5.92
N ALA A 71 4.56 1.36 6.27
CA ALA A 71 4.86 0.44 7.37
C ALA A 71 4.61 1.17 8.71
N PRO A 72 3.70 0.68 9.58
CA PRO A 72 3.35 1.38 10.82
C PRO A 72 4.50 1.48 11.84
N ASP A 73 5.44 0.53 11.78
CA ASP A 73 6.61 0.48 12.65
C ASP A 73 7.86 -0.02 11.90
N ASP A 74 9.03 0.29 12.45
CA ASP A 74 10.33 -0.10 11.89
C ASP A 74 10.70 -1.57 12.19
N GLN A 75 9.99 -2.23 13.11
CA GLN A 75 10.31 -3.61 13.50
C GLN A 75 9.81 -4.62 12.46
N SER A 76 8.74 -4.27 11.76
CA SER A 76 8.07 -5.10 10.75
C SER A 76 8.14 -4.45 9.36
N ASN A 77 9.32 -4.03 8.93
CA ASN A 77 9.55 -3.40 7.63
C ASN A 77 10.39 -4.28 6.68
N GLY A 78 10.02 -5.55 6.54
CA GLY A 78 10.65 -6.50 5.63
C GLY A 78 10.32 -6.30 4.14
N ILE A 79 9.83 -5.13 3.73
CA ILE A 79 9.49 -4.86 2.33
C ILE A 79 10.77 -4.83 1.50
N TYR A 80 10.79 -5.64 0.45
CA TYR A 80 11.98 -5.88 -0.36
C TYR A 80 11.74 -5.53 -1.83
N ALA A 81 12.71 -4.87 -2.44
CA ALA A 81 12.75 -4.62 -3.88
C ALA A 81 14.20 -4.71 -4.38
N ASP A 82 14.35 -5.16 -5.62
CA ASP A 82 15.63 -5.39 -6.29
C ASP A 82 15.43 -5.31 -7.82
N ASP A 83 16.50 -5.46 -8.60
CA ASP A 83 16.50 -5.28 -10.05
C ASP A 83 15.40 -6.09 -10.79
N ASN A 84 15.08 -7.29 -10.31
CA ASN A 84 14.05 -8.17 -10.87
C ASN A 84 12.91 -8.49 -9.87
N VAL A 85 12.84 -7.73 -8.77
CA VAL A 85 11.89 -7.96 -7.66
C VAL A 85 11.21 -6.63 -7.36
N HIS A 86 9.96 -6.47 -7.81
CA HIS A 86 9.31 -5.17 -7.79
C HIS A 86 8.15 -5.12 -6.82
N CYS A 87 8.11 -4.06 -6.03
CA CYS A 87 6.92 -3.65 -5.30
C CYS A 87 6.13 -2.64 -6.14
N SER A 88 4.81 -2.69 -6.07
CA SER A 88 3.93 -1.76 -6.77
C SER A 88 2.78 -1.30 -5.89
N PHE A 89 2.37 -0.06 -6.11
CA PHE A 89 1.16 0.53 -5.56
C PHE A 89 0.45 1.28 -6.70
N SER A 90 -0.81 0.93 -6.93
CA SER A 90 -1.60 1.42 -8.06
C SER A 90 -3.00 1.79 -7.60
N GLY A 91 -3.65 2.72 -8.32
CA GLY A 91 -5.05 3.02 -8.11
C GLY A 91 -5.65 3.84 -9.24
N PHE A 92 -6.98 3.82 -9.35
CA PHE A 92 -7.71 4.51 -10.40
C PHE A 92 -9.14 4.86 -9.97
N LEU A 93 -9.70 5.90 -10.58
CA LEU A 93 -11.10 6.31 -10.43
C LEU A 93 -12.02 5.31 -11.16
N ILE A 94 -13.00 4.76 -10.44
CA ILE A 94 -14.05 3.89 -11.00
C ILE A 94 -15.22 4.73 -11.49
N ALA A 95 -15.72 5.64 -10.64
CA ALA A 95 -16.87 6.48 -10.94
C ALA A 95 -16.79 7.80 -10.16
N SER A 96 -16.96 8.93 -10.85
CA SER A 96 -17.01 10.27 -10.23
C SER A 96 -18.36 10.54 -9.58
N THR A 97 -18.37 11.38 -8.55
CA THR A 97 -19.59 11.89 -7.88
C THR A 97 -19.73 13.39 -8.00
#